data_AF-A0A3D2V6B1-F1
#
_entry.id   AF-A0A3D2V6B1-F1
#
_cell.length_a   1.000
_cell.length_b   1.000
_cell.length_c   1.000
_cell.angle_alpha   90.00
_cell.angle_beta   90.00
_cell.angle_gamma   90.00
#
_symmetry.space_group_name_H-M   'P 1'
#
loop_
_entity.id
_entity.type
_entity.pdbx_description
1 polymer ?
#
loop_
_entity_poly.entity_id
_entity_poly.type
_entity_poly.pdbx_seq_one_letter_code
_entity_poly.pdbx_strand_id
1 'polypeptide(L)'
;SLKWPTAEQRAAANTVVFLGDTFPANRFEDAARNLAHLHEMMRRGCGIVCIHYATGLKKEDVSPTGEHPLLQWMGGYFANPGSTHHVSYAKIFDKAEIKPASPDHPICQGWTSFTVRDEPYGNNYFGPKGNKPAPNVTIIATSLQPPEAPKKEAVAWCVQRADKGRGFGIVMPHFYKNWKNDDLRTLILNAVVWTTGTELPKTGVKSPTPDLAAFGAKAIEPK
;
A
#
# COMPACT_ATOMS: atom_id res chain seq x y z
N SER A 1 21.54 -11.29 -0.84
CA SER A 1 20.18 -11.86 -0.78
C SER A 1 19.34 -11.03 0.18
N LEU A 2 18.06 -10.84 -0.12
CA LEU A 2 17.11 -10.25 0.84
C LEU A 2 16.92 -11.23 2.01
N LYS A 3 16.79 -10.72 3.23
CA LYS A 3 16.63 -11.52 4.45
C LYS A 3 15.41 -11.02 5.24
N TRP A 4 14.71 -11.94 5.91
CA TRP A 4 13.68 -11.58 6.89
C TRP A 4 14.34 -10.84 8.08
N PRO A 5 13.71 -9.80 8.66
CA PRO A 5 14.31 -9.02 9.75
C PRO A 5 14.65 -9.88 10.97
N THR A 6 15.75 -9.53 11.67
CA THR A 6 16.18 -10.20 12.91
C THR A 6 15.19 -9.95 14.06
N ALA A 7 15.33 -10.68 15.17
CA ALA A 7 14.53 -10.45 16.35
C ALA A 7 14.69 -9.02 16.90
N GLU A 8 15.92 -8.49 16.95
CA GLU A 8 16.14 -7.12 17.42
C GLU A 8 15.47 -6.09 16.50
N GLN A 9 15.59 -6.27 15.17
CA GLN A 9 14.95 -5.38 14.19
C GLN A 9 13.43 -5.37 14.34
N ARG A 10 12.81 -6.55 14.50
CA ARG A 10 11.37 -6.68 14.72
C ARG A 10 10.92 -6.09 16.06
N ALA A 11 11.74 -6.20 17.11
CA ALA A 11 11.46 -5.62 18.42
C ALA A 11 11.62 -4.09 18.43
N ALA A 12 12.51 -3.53 17.60
CA ALA A 12 12.76 -2.09 17.54
C ALA A 12 11.82 -1.32 16.60
N ALA A 13 11.34 -1.95 15.52
CA ALA A 13 10.60 -1.25 14.47
C ALA A 13 9.28 -0.64 14.97
N ASN A 14 9.02 0.64 14.66
CA ASN A 14 7.71 1.27 14.86
C ASN A 14 6.77 1.04 13.67
N THR A 15 7.30 0.80 12.48
CA THR A 15 6.55 0.43 11.29
C THR A 15 7.39 -0.50 10.42
N VAL A 16 6.73 -1.37 9.64
CA VAL A 16 7.36 -2.19 8.60
C VAL A 16 6.85 -1.77 7.24
N VAL A 17 7.77 -1.60 6.28
CA VAL A 17 7.45 -1.19 4.91
C VAL A 17 7.81 -2.33 3.96
N PHE A 18 6.81 -2.78 3.20
CA PHE A 18 6.96 -3.84 2.21
C PHE A 18 6.89 -3.27 0.79
N LEU A 19 7.92 -3.61 0.02
CA LEU A 19 8.00 -3.48 -1.42
C LEU A 19 8.41 -4.86 -1.96
N GLY A 20 7.70 -5.40 -2.94
CA GLY A 20 8.00 -6.73 -3.48
C GLY A 20 6.87 -7.34 -4.29
N ASP A 21 7.12 -8.53 -4.81
CA ASP A 21 6.17 -9.27 -5.63
C ASP A 21 5.17 -10.03 -4.76
N THR A 22 3.93 -9.53 -4.65
CA THR A 22 2.92 -9.95 -3.65
C THR A 22 3.37 -9.71 -2.20
N PHE A 23 2.50 -9.97 -1.23
CA PHE A 23 2.78 -9.73 0.19
C PHE A 23 4.00 -10.52 0.67
N PRO A 24 5.13 -9.86 1.04
CA PRO A 24 6.40 -10.56 1.24
C PRO A 24 6.39 -11.60 2.36
N ALA A 25 5.57 -11.44 3.41
CA ALA A 25 5.48 -12.42 4.49
C ALA A 25 5.08 -13.82 4.00
N ASN A 26 4.31 -13.90 2.91
CA ASN A 26 3.89 -15.16 2.29
C ASN A 26 4.91 -15.70 1.28
N ARG A 27 5.96 -14.94 0.95
CA ARG A 27 6.94 -15.27 -0.10
C ARG A 27 8.32 -15.58 0.41
N PHE A 28 8.70 -15.02 1.55
CA PHE A 28 9.87 -15.49 2.27
C PHE A 28 9.67 -16.93 2.77
N GLU A 29 10.77 -17.65 2.93
CA GLU A 29 10.77 -18.97 3.53
C GLU A 29 10.05 -18.96 4.88
N ASP A 30 9.24 -20.00 5.11
CA ASP A 30 8.42 -20.19 6.31
C ASP A 30 7.40 -19.05 6.52
N ALA A 31 6.38 -19.03 5.65
CA ALA A 31 5.30 -18.05 5.69
C ALA A 31 4.55 -18.04 7.04
N ALA A 32 4.37 -19.21 7.66
CA ALA A 32 3.69 -19.34 8.95
C ALA A 32 4.46 -18.59 10.06
N ARG A 33 5.78 -18.80 10.16
CA ARG A 33 6.64 -18.06 11.08
C ARG A 33 6.64 -16.56 10.78
N ASN A 34 6.71 -16.18 9.51
CA ASN A 34 6.74 -14.77 9.11
C ASN A 34 5.44 -14.03 9.49
N LEU A 35 4.28 -14.68 9.28
CA LEU A 35 2.98 -14.16 9.72
C LEU A 35 2.87 -14.10 11.25
N ALA A 36 3.41 -15.09 11.97
CA ALA A 36 3.45 -15.06 13.44
C ALA A 36 4.30 -13.90 13.97
N HIS A 37 5.49 -13.68 13.38
CA HIS A 37 6.33 -12.52 13.70
C HIS A 37 5.61 -11.20 13.45
N LEU A 38 4.94 -11.05 12.30
CA LEU A 38 4.16 -9.84 12.04
C LEU A 38 3.01 -9.68 13.03
N HIS A 39 2.31 -10.77 13.39
CA HIS A 39 1.24 -10.71 14.37
C HIS A 39 1.72 -10.18 15.73
N GLU A 40 2.89 -10.62 16.21
CA GLU A 40 3.51 -10.10 17.42
C GLU A 40 3.81 -8.59 17.29
N MET A 41 4.39 -8.17 16.17
CA MET A 41 4.65 -6.75 15.90
C MET A 41 3.35 -5.94 15.88
N MET A 42 2.29 -6.45 15.24
CA MET A 42 1.02 -5.74 15.14
C MET A 42 0.37 -5.59 16.52
N ARG A 43 0.39 -6.64 17.37
CA ARG A 43 -0.11 -6.59 18.76
C ARG A 43 0.63 -5.56 19.61
N ARG A 44 1.91 -5.31 19.34
CA ARG A 44 2.73 -4.28 19.99
C ARG A 44 2.36 -2.85 19.54
N GLY A 45 1.53 -2.70 18.50
CA GLY A 45 1.19 -1.42 17.89
C GLY A 45 2.12 -1.00 16.74
N CYS A 46 2.98 -1.89 16.25
CA CYS A 46 3.80 -1.62 15.08
C CYS A 46 2.89 -1.37 13.86
N GLY A 47 3.23 -0.34 13.09
CA GLY A 47 2.59 -0.04 11.83
C GLY A 47 2.99 -0.98 10.70
N ILE A 48 2.23 -0.96 9.61
CA ILE A 48 2.52 -1.70 8.38
C ILE A 48 2.19 -0.84 7.16
N VAL A 49 3.06 -0.89 6.15
CA VAL A 49 2.89 -0.22 4.87
C VAL A 49 3.17 -1.24 3.77
N CYS A 50 2.24 -1.43 2.84
CA CYS A 50 2.52 -2.17 1.60
C CYS A 50 2.39 -1.26 0.39
N ILE A 51 3.41 -1.27 -0.46
CA ILE A 51 3.49 -0.44 -1.65
C ILE A 51 3.38 -1.31 -2.89
N HIS A 52 2.52 -0.90 -3.82
CA HIS A 52 2.21 -1.55 -5.08
C HIS A 52 1.91 -3.05 -4.90
N TYR A 53 2.70 -3.93 -5.52
CA TYR A 53 2.36 -5.35 -5.54
C TYR A 53 2.50 -6.03 -4.18
N ALA A 54 3.18 -5.42 -3.20
CA ALA A 54 3.18 -5.91 -1.82
C ALA A 54 1.80 -5.92 -1.16
N THR A 55 0.82 -5.23 -1.76
CA THR A 55 -0.59 -5.30 -1.33
C THR A 55 -1.29 -6.60 -1.79
N GLY A 56 -0.66 -7.37 -2.67
CA GLY A 56 -1.26 -8.51 -3.35
C GLY A 56 -1.27 -9.80 -2.53
N LEU A 57 -2.42 -10.45 -2.47
CA LEU A 57 -2.58 -11.83 -2.00
C LEU A 57 -3.05 -12.72 -3.15
N LYS A 58 -2.52 -13.93 -3.22
CA LYS A 58 -2.92 -14.97 -4.16
C LYS A 58 -4.03 -15.83 -3.56
N LYS A 59 -4.66 -16.66 -4.40
CA LYS A 59 -5.76 -17.56 -3.98
C LYS A 59 -5.34 -18.46 -2.82
N GLU A 60 -4.12 -18.98 -2.84
CA GLU A 60 -3.56 -19.87 -1.82
C GLU A 60 -3.24 -19.16 -0.49
N ASP A 61 -3.18 -17.83 -0.46
CA ASP A 61 -2.89 -17.07 0.75
C ASP A 61 -4.14 -16.82 1.60
N VAL A 62 -5.34 -16.94 1.02
CA VAL A 62 -6.59 -16.45 1.62
C VAL A 62 -7.59 -17.57 1.79
N SER A 63 -8.50 -17.42 2.76
CA SER A 63 -9.64 -18.33 2.88
C SER A 63 -10.57 -18.20 1.65
N PRO A 64 -11.50 -19.15 1.44
CA PRO A 64 -12.53 -19.04 0.39
C PRO A 64 -13.41 -17.79 0.50
N THR A 65 -13.47 -17.16 1.68
CA THR A 65 -14.23 -15.93 1.95
C THR A 65 -13.37 -14.66 1.90
N GLY A 66 -12.07 -14.77 1.60
CA GLY A 66 -11.14 -13.64 1.52
C GLY A 66 -10.53 -13.24 2.87
N GLU A 67 -10.56 -14.14 3.86
CA GLU A 67 -9.93 -13.85 5.15
C GLU A 67 -8.42 -14.02 5.07
N HIS A 68 -7.71 -13.01 5.56
CA HIS A 68 -6.27 -13.02 5.78
C HIS A 68 -5.89 -11.92 6.80
N PRO A 69 -4.87 -12.10 7.65
CA PRO A 69 -4.47 -11.09 8.64
C PRO A 69 -4.17 -9.72 8.02
N LEU A 70 -3.61 -9.68 6.80
CA LEU A 70 -3.31 -8.43 6.09
C LEU A 70 -4.55 -7.54 5.90
N LEU A 71 -5.75 -8.12 5.71
CA LEU A 71 -6.98 -7.34 5.61
C LEU A 71 -7.22 -6.50 6.88
N GLN A 72 -6.96 -7.08 8.06
CA GLN A 72 -7.09 -6.37 9.34
C GLN A 72 -5.92 -5.44 9.60
N TRP A 73 -4.71 -5.81 9.16
CA TRP A 73 -3.52 -5.01 9.40
C TRP A 73 -3.43 -3.78 8.52
N MET A 74 -3.92 -3.86 7.28
CA MET A 74 -3.81 -2.83 6.24
C MET A 74 -5.15 -2.21 5.83
N GLY A 75 -6.30 -2.84 6.15
CA GLY A 75 -7.64 -2.32 5.86
C GLY A 75 -8.21 -2.70 4.50
N GLY A 76 -7.43 -3.41 3.68
CA GLY A 76 -7.78 -3.84 2.33
C GLY A 76 -6.58 -4.50 1.67
N TYR A 77 -6.75 -5.22 0.57
CA TYR A 77 -5.66 -5.81 -0.21
C TYR A 77 -6.02 -5.96 -1.69
N PHE A 78 -5.01 -6.17 -2.53
CA PHE A 78 -5.19 -6.52 -3.94
C PHE A 78 -5.43 -8.03 -4.08
N ALA A 79 -6.65 -8.42 -4.46
CA ALA A 79 -6.99 -9.83 -4.68
C ALA A 79 -6.51 -10.24 -6.06
N ASN A 80 -5.40 -10.99 -6.13
CA ASN A 80 -4.82 -11.38 -7.42
C ASN A 80 -5.86 -12.10 -8.29
N PRO A 81 -5.81 -11.89 -9.62
CA PRO A 81 -6.61 -12.65 -10.57
C PRO A 81 -6.53 -14.16 -10.29
N GLY A 82 -7.69 -14.82 -10.27
CA GLY A 82 -7.83 -16.24 -9.87
C GLY A 82 -8.32 -16.45 -8.44
N SER A 83 -8.39 -15.40 -7.62
CA SER A 83 -9.09 -15.43 -6.34
C SER A 83 -10.60 -15.67 -6.52
N THR A 84 -11.21 -16.47 -5.65
CA THR A 84 -12.62 -16.89 -5.80
C THR A 84 -13.63 -15.94 -5.13
N HIS A 85 -13.21 -15.27 -4.05
CA HIS A 85 -14.07 -14.38 -3.26
C HIS A 85 -14.21 -12.98 -3.89
N HIS A 86 -13.20 -12.56 -4.66
CA HIS A 86 -13.09 -11.24 -5.25
C HIS A 86 -12.02 -11.25 -6.34
N VAL A 87 -12.17 -10.42 -7.38
CA VAL A 87 -11.18 -10.32 -8.46
C VAL A 87 -10.83 -8.85 -8.67
N SER A 88 -9.63 -8.46 -8.23
CA SER A 88 -9.05 -7.15 -8.54
C SER A 88 -8.41 -7.19 -9.94
N TYR A 89 -8.17 -6.01 -10.51
CA TYR A 89 -7.48 -5.89 -11.80
C TYR A 89 -6.31 -4.93 -11.71
N ALA A 90 -5.30 -5.17 -12.55
CA ALA A 90 -4.17 -4.29 -12.78
C ALA A 90 -4.17 -3.91 -14.27
N LYS A 91 -4.06 -2.61 -14.58
CA LYS A 91 -4.05 -2.11 -15.96
C LYS A 91 -3.16 -0.88 -16.02
N ILE A 92 -2.26 -0.84 -17.01
CA ILE A 92 -1.45 0.35 -17.28
C ILE A 92 -2.33 1.40 -17.94
N PHE A 93 -2.27 2.62 -17.41
CA PHE A 93 -2.88 3.81 -18.00
C PHE A 93 -1.79 4.83 -18.35
N ASP A 94 -1.91 5.45 -19.52
CA ASP A 94 -1.01 6.53 -19.95
C ASP A 94 -1.11 7.75 -19.03
N LYS A 95 -2.31 8.00 -18.50
CA LYS A 95 -2.65 9.10 -17.60
C LYS A 95 -3.58 8.59 -16.50
N ALA A 96 -3.00 8.12 -15.41
CA ALA A 96 -3.72 7.87 -14.17
C ALA A 96 -3.71 9.15 -13.32
N GLU A 97 -4.87 9.79 -13.16
CA GLU A 97 -5.03 10.96 -12.30
C GLU A 97 -5.37 10.50 -10.88
N ILE A 98 -4.50 10.84 -9.92
CA ILE A 98 -4.63 10.49 -8.51
C ILE A 98 -5.12 11.71 -7.74
N LYS A 99 -6.22 11.57 -7.00
CA LYS A 99 -6.83 12.65 -6.21
C LYS A 99 -6.92 12.28 -4.74
N PRO A 100 -6.67 13.23 -3.82
CA PRO A 100 -7.02 13.06 -2.41
C PRO A 100 -8.52 12.74 -2.25
N ALA A 101 -8.84 11.79 -1.38
CA ALA A 101 -10.22 11.41 -1.05
C ALA A 101 -10.63 11.83 0.36
N SER A 102 -9.67 12.12 1.23
CA SER A 102 -9.87 12.53 2.62
C SER A 102 -8.92 13.68 2.98
N PRO A 103 -9.15 14.91 2.45
CA PRO A 103 -8.18 16.01 2.50
C PRO A 103 -7.78 16.43 3.92
N ASP A 104 -8.65 16.23 4.92
CA ASP A 104 -8.37 16.56 6.32
C ASP A 104 -7.50 15.50 7.01
N HIS A 105 -7.29 14.32 6.40
CA HIS A 105 -6.48 13.27 6.99
C HIS A 105 -4.99 13.69 7.00
N PRO A 106 -4.22 13.44 8.08
CA PRO A 106 -2.80 13.83 8.14
C PRO A 106 -1.95 13.34 6.94
N ILE A 107 -2.26 12.14 6.41
CA ILE A 107 -1.57 11.61 5.23
C ILE A 107 -1.73 12.52 3.99
N CYS A 108 -2.82 13.28 3.90
CA CYS A 108 -3.12 14.20 2.80
C CYS A 108 -2.38 15.54 2.85
N GLN A 109 -1.54 15.79 3.86
CA GLN A 109 -0.82 17.05 4.01
C GLN A 109 0.32 17.21 3.00
N GLY A 110 0.39 18.36 2.33
CA GLY A 110 1.57 18.76 1.54
C GLY A 110 1.75 18.10 0.18
N TRP A 111 0.73 17.38 -0.32
CA TRP A 111 0.63 16.91 -1.71
C TRP A 111 -0.73 17.25 -2.30
N THR A 112 -0.80 17.39 -3.61
CA THR A 112 -2.03 17.68 -4.36
C THR A 112 -2.27 16.62 -5.45
N SER A 113 -3.33 16.75 -6.24
CA SER A 113 -3.59 15.80 -7.31
C SER A 113 -2.44 15.74 -8.31
N PHE A 114 -2.07 14.54 -8.75
CA PHE A 114 -1.00 14.34 -9.73
C PHE A 114 -1.42 13.32 -10.79
N THR A 115 -0.79 13.38 -11.96
CA THR A 115 -1.02 12.45 -13.06
C THR A 115 0.28 11.74 -13.42
N VAL A 116 0.22 10.42 -13.52
CA VAL A 116 1.37 9.56 -13.87
C VAL A 116 0.95 8.50 -14.89
N ARG A 117 1.89 8.06 -15.73
CA ARG A 117 1.75 6.78 -16.43
C ARG A 117 2.03 5.68 -15.42
N ASP A 118 1.05 4.86 -15.09
CA ASP A 118 1.19 3.84 -14.04
C ASP A 118 0.19 2.70 -14.20
N GLU A 119 0.30 1.69 -13.34
CA GLU A 119 -0.59 0.54 -13.22
C GLU A 119 -1.34 0.55 -11.87
N PRO A 120 -2.17 1.56 -11.57
CA PRO A 120 -2.99 1.54 -10.36
C PRO A 120 -3.98 0.36 -10.43
N TYR A 121 -3.99 -0.45 -9.39
CA TYR A 121 -4.96 -1.55 -9.31
C TYR A 121 -6.37 -1.01 -9.02
N GLY A 122 -7.37 -1.67 -9.57
CA GLY A 122 -8.78 -1.36 -9.32
C GLY A 122 -9.54 -2.56 -8.78
N ASN A 123 -10.74 -2.28 -8.27
CA ASN A 123 -11.58 -3.23 -7.57
C ASN A 123 -10.79 -3.95 -6.46
N ASN A 124 -10.13 -3.21 -5.57
CA ASN A 124 -9.43 -3.79 -4.42
C ASN A 124 -10.42 -4.40 -3.42
N TYR A 125 -9.98 -5.38 -2.63
CA TYR A 125 -10.83 -6.05 -1.65
C TYR A 125 -10.74 -5.39 -0.27
N PHE A 126 -11.89 -5.02 0.30
CA PHE A 126 -12.05 -4.33 1.59
C PHE A 126 -12.82 -5.15 2.62
N GLY A 127 -13.28 -6.35 2.25
CA GLY A 127 -13.92 -7.30 3.16
C GLY A 127 -15.27 -7.84 2.67
N PRO A 128 -15.87 -8.78 3.42
CA PRO A 128 -17.00 -9.59 2.95
C PRO A 128 -18.34 -8.84 2.93
N LYS A 129 -18.41 -7.65 3.55
CA LYS A 129 -19.65 -6.85 3.66
C LYS A 129 -19.90 -6.02 2.40
N GLY A 130 -20.07 -6.70 1.27
CA GLY A 130 -20.29 -6.06 -0.04
C GLY A 130 -19.10 -5.22 -0.50
N ASN A 131 -17.89 -5.64 -0.16
CA ASN A 131 -16.63 -4.96 -0.48
C ASN A 131 -16.56 -3.49 0.02
N LYS A 132 -17.24 -3.17 1.12
CA LYS A 132 -17.17 -1.85 1.74
C LYS A 132 -16.00 -1.79 2.74
N PRO A 133 -15.22 -0.68 2.75
CA PRO A 133 -14.25 -0.42 3.82
C PRO A 133 -14.89 -0.55 5.20
N ALA A 134 -14.19 -1.18 6.13
CA ALA A 134 -14.62 -1.22 7.52
C ALA A 134 -14.65 0.19 8.12
N PRO A 135 -15.40 0.44 9.22
CA PRO A 135 -15.55 1.79 9.79
C PRO A 135 -14.25 2.50 10.17
N ASN A 136 -13.19 1.74 10.43
CA ASN A 136 -11.86 2.26 10.79
C ASN A 136 -10.90 2.36 9.60
N VAL A 137 -11.38 2.11 8.38
CA VAL A 137 -10.61 2.22 7.14
C VAL A 137 -10.98 3.51 6.44
N THR A 138 -9.97 4.32 6.10
CA THR A 138 -10.14 5.59 5.39
C THR A 138 -9.49 5.50 4.02
N ILE A 139 -10.24 5.84 2.96
CA ILE A 139 -9.69 5.96 1.61
C ILE A 139 -8.92 7.28 1.51
N ILE A 140 -7.63 7.18 1.19
CA ILE A 140 -6.71 8.33 1.16
C ILE A 140 -6.65 8.94 -0.25
N ALA A 141 -6.59 8.09 -1.27
CA ALA A 141 -6.53 8.54 -2.65
C ALA A 141 -7.40 7.68 -3.58
N THR A 142 -7.92 8.32 -4.62
CA THR A 142 -8.74 7.67 -5.65
C THR A 142 -8.26 8.02 -7.05
N SER A 143 -8.58 7.15 -8.01
CA SER A 143 -8.39 7.35 -9.44
C SER A 143 -9.71 7.05 -10.16
N LEU A 144 -10.05 7.80 -11.21
CA LEU A 144 -11.17 7.46 -12.09
C LEU A 144 -10.65 6.50 -13.17
N GLN A 145 -11.14 5.26 -13.15
CA GLN A 145 -10.69 4.23 -14.09
C GLN A 145 -11.77 3.18 -14.40
N PRO A 146 -11.71 2.55 -15.58
CA PRO A 146 -10.87 2.95 -16.70
C PRO A 146 -11.44 4.21 -17.40
N PRO A 147 -10.65 4.97 -18.18
CA PRO A 147 -11.11 6.22 -18.81
C PRO A 147 -12.37 6.08 -19.67
N GLU A 148 -12.54 4.93 -20.33
CA GLU A 148 -13.69 4.59 -21.16
C GLU A 148 -15.00 4.35 -20.37
N ALA A 149 -14.90 4.07 -19.07
CA ALA A 149 -16.03 3.80 -18.19
C ALA A 149 -15.66 4.15 -16.74
N PRO A 150 -15.50 5.45 -16.42
CA PRO A 150 -14.81 5.87 -15.20
C PRO A 150 -15.58 5.46 -13.94
N LYS A 151 -14.93 4.65 -13.12
CA LYS A 151 -15.34 4.34 -11.75
C LYS A 151 -14.32 4.93 -10.78
N LYS A 152 -14.80 5.42 -9.64
CA LYS A 152 -13.95 5.94 -8.58
C LYS A 152 -13.33 4.77 -7.81
N GLU A 153 -12.11 4.41 -8.18
CA GLU A 153 -11.35 3.32 -7.55
C GLU A 153 -10.49 3.84 -6.40
N ALA A 154 -10.46 3.10 -5.30
CA ALA A 154 -9.56 3.36 -4.18
C ALA A 154 -8.16 2.84 -4.52
N VAL A 155 -7.19 3.76 -4.58
CA VAL A 155 -5.79 3.46 -4.96
C VAL A 155 -4.80 3.66 -3.81
N ALA A 156 -5.24 4.30 -2.72
CA ALA A 156 -4.55 4.29 -1.44
C ALA A 156 -5.56 4.34 -0.28
N TRP A 157 -5.29 3.61 0.79
CA TRP A 157 -6.14 3.55 1.98
C TRP A 157 -5.29 3.35 3.23
N CYS A 158 -5.87 3.67 4.38
CA CYS A 158 -5.27 3.41 5.68
C CYS A 158 -6.28 2.83 6.65
N VAL A 159 -5.77 2.23 7.72
CA VAL A 159 -6.57 1.72 8.84
C VAL A 159 -5.94 2.13 10.16
N GLN A 160 -6.75 2.56 11.11
CA GLN A 160 -6.35 2.65 12.51
C GLN A 160 -6.97 1.48 13.27
N ARG A 161 -6.13 0.62 13.83
CA ARG A 161 -6.55 -0.61 14.51
C ARG A 161 -6.89 -0.34 15.97
N ALA A 162 -7.65 -1.26 16.57
CA ALA A 162 -7.99 -1.21 17.99
C ALA A 162 -6.76 -1.28 18.91
N ASP A 163 -5.68 -1.93 18.46
CA ASP A 163 -4.38 -2.00 19.15
C ASP A 163 -3.53 -0.72 19.00
N LYS A 164 -4.13 0.38 18.52
CA LYS A 164 -3.51 1.68 18.20
C LYS A 164 -2.51 1.64 17.03
N GLY A 165 -2.18 0.45 16.52
CA GLY A 165 -1.37 0.30 15.33
C GLY A 165 -2.07 0.82 14.09
N ARG A 166 -1.27 1.15 13.08
CA ARG A 166 -1.72 1.86 11.88
C ARG A 166 -1.24 1.13 10.63
N GLY A 167 -2.13 0.94 9.67
CA GLY A 167 -1.84 0.26 8.40
C GLY A 167 -2.05 1.19 7.21
N PHE A 168 -1.30 0.97 6.14
CA PHE A 168 -1.47 1.67 4.87
C PHE A 168 -1.20 0.77 3.67
N GLY A 169 -2.05 0.86 2.66
CA GLY A 169 -1.87 0.24 1.36
C GLY A 169 -1.95 1.27 0.25
N ILE A 170 -1.05 1.17 -0.72
CA ILE A 170 -1.10 1.92 -1.98
C ILE A 170 -0.80 0.96 -3.12
N VAL A 171 -1.57 1.00 -4.21
CA VAL A 171 -1.45 0.04 -5.32
C VAL A 171 -0.60 0.55 -6.49
N MET A 172 0.29 1.50 -6.19
CA MET A 172 1.22 2.16 -7.11
C MET A 172 2.46 2.63 -6.30
N PRO A 173 3.58 2.99 -6.93
CA PRO A 173 3.85 2.94 -8.37
C PRO A 173 4.36 1.58 -8.88
N HIS A 174 4.03 1.28 -10.13
CA HIS A 174 4.62 0.19 -10.93
C HIS A 174 5.97 0.60 -11.52
N PHE A 175 6.02 1.78 -12.14
CA PHE A 175 7.23 2.24 -12.83
C PHE A 175 8.15 3.03 -11.91
N TYR A 176 9.44 2.66 -11.88
CA TYR A 176 10.47 3.38 -11.13
C TYR A 176 10.52 4.88 -11.43
N LYS A 177 10.24 5.28 -12.69
CA LYS A 177 10.22 6.70 -13.08
C LYS A 177 9.26 7.56 -12.24
N ASN A 178 8.18 6.97 -11.72
CA ASN A 178 7.18 7.70 -10.94
C ASN A 178 7.71 8.14 -9.58
N TRP A 179 8.82 7.59 -9.08
CA TRP A 179 9.52 8.12 -7.91
C TRP A 179 10.07 9.54 -8.14
N LYS A 180 10.16 10.04 -9.38
CA LYS A 180 10.45 11.47 -9.65
C LYS A 180 9.29 12.40 -9.28
N ASN A 181 8.07 11.89 -9.10
CA ASN A 181 6.91 12.71 -8.74
C ASN A 181 6.90 13.03 -7.23
N ASP A 182 7.00 14.31 -6.89
CA ASP A 182 7.13 14.78 -5.51
C ASP A 182 5.86 14.56 -4.67
N ASP A 183 4.67 14.70 -5.28
CA ASP A 183 3.39 14.47 -4.61
C ASP A 183 3.22 12.99 -4.24
N LEU A 184 3.55 12.07 -5.15
CA LEU A 184 3.55 10.63 -4.89
C LEU A 184 4.50 10.27 -3.74
N ARG A 185 5.73 10.80 -3.77
CA ARG A 185 6.70 10.59 -2.67
C ARG A 185 6.17 11.14 -1.36
N THR A 186 5.60 12.34 -1.36
CA THR A 186 5.04 12.96 -0.16
C THR A 186 3.87 12.14 0.40
N LEU A 187 2.95 11.65 -0.43
CA LEU A 187 1.87 10.74 -0.05
C LEU A 187 2.41 9.49 0.65
N ILE A 188 3.37 8.79 0.03
CA ILE A 188 3.93 7.55 0.57
C ILE A 188 4.70 7.82 1.87
N LEU A 189 5.54 8.85 1.92
CA LEU A 189 6.33 9.19 3.11
C LEU A 189 5.44 9.64 4.27
N ASN A 190 4.39 10.41 4.00
CA ASN A 190 3.40 10.76 5.00
C ASN A 190 2.76 9.51 5.60
N ALA A 191 2.38 8.55 4.76
CA ALA A 191 1.82 7.28 5.23
C ALA A 191 2.81 6.51 6.11
N VAL A 192 4.08 6.39 5.68
CA VAL A 192 5.12 5.74 6.48
C VAL A 192 5.26 6.40 7.84
N VAL A 193 5.47 7.72 7.90
CA VAL A 193 5.60 8.45 9.17
C VAL A 193 4.33 8.33 10.02
N TRP A 194 3.15 8.48 9.42
CA TRP A 194 1.88 8.31 10.12
C TRP A 194 1.75 6.93 10.75
N THR A 195 2.16 5.86 10.07
CA THR A 195 2.09 4.50 10.62
C THR A 195 3.01 4.25 11.82
N THR A 196 4.03 5.09 12.03
CA THR A 196 4.88 5.02 13.23
C THR A 196 4.20 5.56 14.51
N GLY A 197 3.07 6.27 14.36
CA GLY A 197 2.44 7.02 15.46
C GLY A 197 2.90 8.49 15.55
N THR A 198 3.92 8.87 14.79
CA THR A 198 4.50 10.23 14.80
C THR A 198 3.57 11.25 14.14
N GLU A 199 3.55 12.48 14.66
CA GLU A 199 2.84 13.61 14.05
C GLU A 199 3.51 14.02 12.72
N LEU A 200 2.68 14.37 11.73
CA LEU A 200 3.14 14.79 10.41
C LEU A 200 3.33 16.31 10.35
N PRO A 201 4.36 16.81 9.65
CA PRO A 201 4.46 18.23 9.34
C PRO A 201 3.28 18.66 8.45
N LYS A 202 2.72 19.84 8.71
CA LYS A 202 1.61 20.41 7.90
C LYS A 202 1.97 20.58 6.41
N THR A 203 3.26 20.72 6.11
CA THR A 203 3.78 20.84 4.74
C THR A 203 3.99 19.49 4.04
N GLY A 204 3.66 18.37 4.70
CA GLY A 204 4.01 17.03 4.27
C GLY A 204 5.50 16.72 4.46
N VAL A 205 5.84 15.44 4.52
CA VAL A 205 7.23 14.96 4.62
C VAL A 205 7.93 15.23 3.30
N LYS A 206 9.06 15.95 3.35
CA LYS A 206 9.87 16.26 2.17
C LYS A 206 10.99 15.26 1.99
N SER A 207 11.33 15.00 0.72
CA SER A 207 12.47 14.17 0.33
C SER A 207 13.16 14.77 -0.89
N PRO A 208 14.50 14.64 -0.99
CA PRO A 208 15.21 14.96 -2.22
C PRO A 208 14.66 14.12 -3.38
N THR A 209 14.55 14.72 -4.55
CA THR A 209 14.20 13.98 -5.77
C THR A 209 15.32 12.99 -6.09
N PRO A 210 15.03 11.69 -6.28
CA PRO A 210 16.05 10.69 -6.49
C PRO A 210 16.68 10.82 -7.89
N ASP A 211 17.99 10.58 -7.97
CA ASP A 211 18.65 10.35 -9.25
C ASP A 211 18.39 8.91 -9.70
N LEU A 212 17.44 8.74 -10.62
CA LEU A 212 17.08 7.42 -11.13
C LEU A 212 18.17 6.77 -11.99
N ALA A 213 19.13 7.54 -12.52
CA ALA A 213 20.22 6.99 -13.31
C ALA A 213 21.12 6.05 -12.47
N ALA A 214 21.19 6.29 -11.16
CA ALA A 214 21.90 5.43 -10.22
C ALA A 214 21.33 4.00 -10.13
N PHE A 215 20.09 3.77 -10.61
CA PHE A 215 19.40 2.47 -10.59
C PHE A 215 19.32 1.81 -11.98
N GLY A 216 20.02 2.36 -12.98
CA GLY A 216 20.12 1.83 -14.34
C GLY A 216 19.04 2.32 -15.31
N ALA A 217 19.27 2.11 -16.61
CA ALA A 217 18.47 2.73 -17.68
C ALA A 217 16.95 2.41 -17.61
N LYS A 218 16.59 1.19 -17.17
CA LYS A 218 15.18 0.77 -17.01
C LYS A 218 14.44 1.57 -15.94
N ALA A 219 15.14 2.20 -15.00
CA ALA A 219 14.53 3.05 -13.99
C ALA A 219 14.11 4.42 -14.55
N ILE A 220 14.72 4.86 -15.66
CA ILE A 220 14.43 6.14 -16.32
C ILE A 220 13.32 5.96 -17.36
N GLU A 221 13.53 5.01 -18.27
CA GLU A 221 12.59 4.70 -19.37
C GLU A 221 12.12 3.25 -19.24
N PRO A 222 10.94 3.02 -18.62
CA PRO A 222 10.36 1.70 -18.62
C PRO A 222 9.95 1.33 -20.06
N LYS A 223 10.34 0.14 -20.51
CA LYS A 223 9.84 -0.44 -21.76
C LYS A 223 8.36 -0.79 -21.65
#